data_AF-A0A7X9FAH8-F1
#
_entry.id   AF-A0A7X9FAH8-F1
#
_cell.length_a   1.000
_cell.length_b   1.000
_cell.length_c   1.000
_cell.angle_alpha   90.00
_cell.angle_beta   90.00
_cell.angle_gamma   90.00
#
_symmetry.space_group_name_H-M   'P 1'
#
loop_
_entity.id
_entity.type
_entity.pdbx_description
1 polymer ?
#
loop_
_entity_poly.entity_id
_entity_poly.type
_entity_poly.pdbx_seq_one_letter_code
_entity_poly.pdbx_strand_id
1 'polypeptide(L)'
;TGNRSRPAVEIINEYSTEDGIDFSILEKYFRPPQSIQAIIVMNSALVYPIMKSLGSKKIRIPQDVALISYEDSTGFEFTFPPVTALKRPLTGLAIKAANIIWAEIKNSGKSKFRRQVSIQPSLVIRKSCGTL
;
A
#
# COMPACT_ATOMS: atom_id res chain seq x y z
N THR A 1 -27.17 22.79 6.89
CA THR A 1 -25.96 23.50 6.40
C THR A 1 -24.74 22.62 6.60
N GLY A 2 -24.15 22.11 5.51
CA GLY A 2 -22.74 21.72 5.47
C GLY A 2 -22.30 20.29 5.83
N ASN A 3 -23.04 19.25 5.45
CA ASN A 3 -22.54 17.86 5.53
C ASN A 3 -21.48 17.63 4.42
N ARG A 4 -20.21 17.97 4.67
CA ARG A 4 -19.09 17.57 3.82
C ARG A 4 -18.59 16.22 4.29
N SER A 5 -19.00 15.17 3.58
CA SER A 5 -18.40 13.82 3.62
C SER A 5 -16.88 13.94 3.43
N ARG A 6 -16.11 13.66 4.47
CA ARG A 6 -14.63 13.73 4.48
C ARG A 6 -14.05 12.32 4.32
N PRO A 7 -12.93 12.14 3.60
CA PRO A 7 -12.36 10.81 3.47
C PRO A 7 -11.74 10.39 4.80
N ALA A 8 -12.27 9.32 5.40
CA ALA A 8 -11.69 8.64 6.56
C ALA A 8 -10.30 8.04 6.25
N VAL A 9 -9.95 7.93 4.97
CA VAL A 9 -8.77 7.23 4.48
C VAL A 9 -8.05 8.10 3.45
N GLU A 10 -6.75 8.28 3.62
CA GLU A 10 -5.89 8.96 2.65
C GLU A 10 -5.01 7.95 1.91
N ILE A 11 -4.90 8.09 0.58
CA ILE A 11 -4.06 7.22 -0.26
C ILE A 11 -2.83 8.00 -0.72
N ILE A 12 -1.64 7.48 -0.40
CA ILE A 12 -0.35 8.04 -0.79
C ILE A 12 0.20 7.22 -1.95
N ASN A 13 0.04 7.75 -3.17
CA ASN A 13 0.46 7.08 -4.40
C ASN A 13 1.96 7.23 -4.67
N GLU A 14 2.45 8.46 -4.67
CA GLU A 14 3.85 8.93 -4.76
C GLU A 14 3.72 10.45 -4.95
N TYR A 15 4.50 11.26 -4.22
CA TYR A 15 4.65 12.68 -4.54
C TYR A 15 6.10 12.95 -4.88
N SER A 16 6.29 13.34 -6.14
CA SER A 16 7.50 13.82 -6.77
C SER A 16 7.85 15.21 -6.23
N THR A 17 8.84 15.27 -5.34
CA THR A 17 9.78 16.39 -5.36
C THR A 17 11.19 15.81 -5.48
N GLU A 18 12.11 16.57 -6.06
CA GLU A 18 13.52 16.18 -6.24
C GLU A 18 14.20 15.79 -4.90
N ASP A 19 13.61 16.16 -3.75
CA ASP A 19 14.14 16.00 -2.39
C ASP A 19 13.40 14.95 -1.52
N GLY A 20 12.40 14.24 -2.04
CA GLY A 20 11.66 13.20 -1.30
C GLY A 20 10.21 13.59 -0.94
N ILE A 21 9.60 12.88 0.02
CA ILE A 21 8.22 13.15 0.45
C ILE A 21 8.19 14.37 1.38
N ASP A 22 7.44 15.40 1.00
CA ASP A 22 7.09 16.47 1.93
C ASP A 22 6.03 15.98 2.93
N PHE A 23 6.51 15.51 4.08
CA PHE A 23 5.66 15.04 5.17
C PHE A 23 4.89 16.17 5.87
N SER A 24 5.13 17.44 5.54
CA SER A 24 4.28 18.54 6.01
C SER A 24 2.85 18.42 5.46
N ILE A 25 2.67 17.76 4.31
CA ILE A 25 1.35 17.44 3.74
C ILE A 25 0.55 16.57 4.70
N LEU A 26 1.20 15.70 5.49
CA LEU A 26 0.49 14.88 6.47
C LEU A 26 -0.05 15.72 7.64
N GLU A 27 0.56 16.86 7.96
CA GLU A 27 0.09 17.71 9.06
C GLU A 27 -1.33 18.22 8.87
N LYS A 28 -1.73 18.50 7.62
CA LYS A 28 -3.09 18.98 7.32
C LYS A 28 -4.16 17.96 7.73
N TYR A 29 -3.78 16.68 7.83
CA TYR A 29 -4.66 15.56 8.19
C TYR A 29 -4.71 15.27 9.70
N PHE A 30 -3.96 16.02 10.52
CA PHE A 30 -3.93 15.83 11.98
C PHE A 30 -4.38 17.07 12.76
N ARG A 31 -4.82 18.14 12.07
CA ARG A 31 -5.36 19.34 12.71
C ARG A 31 -6.90 19.30 12.70
N PRO A 32 -7.58 19.64 13.80
CA PRO A 32 -9.04 19.79 13.79
C PRO A 32 -9.48 20.78 12.69
N PRO A 33 -10.56 20.49 11.96
CA PRO A 33 -11.50 19.39 12.16
C PRO A 33 -11.24 18.15 11.26
N GLN A 34 -10.03 18.00 10.68
CA GLN A 34 -9.74 17.08 9.57
C GLN A 34 -8.84 15.90 10.00
N SER A 35 -9.26 15.08 10.97
CA SER A 35 -8.50 13.88 11.39
C SER A 35 -8.78 12.70 10.45
N ILE A 36 -7.76 12.25 9.70
CA ILE A 36 -7.83 10.98 8.98
C ILE A 36 -7.82 9.80 9.96
N GLN A 37 -8.43 8.67 9.57
CA GLN A 37 -8.45 7.45 10.38
C GLN A 37 -7.45 6.41 9.87
N ALA A 38 -7.13 6.43 8.56
CA ALA A 38 -6.17 5.53 7.97
C ALA A 38 -5.37 6.17 6.83
N ILE A 39 -4.16 5.66 6.64
CA ILE A 39 -3.29 5.95 5.50
C ILE A 39 -3.05 4.64 4.75
N ILE A 40 -3.30 4.65 3.45
CA ILE A 40 -2.90 3.59 2.52
C ILE A 40 -1.69 4.08 1.73
N VAL A 41 -0.58 3.37 1.84
CA VAL A 41 0.67 3.70 1.15
C VAL A 41 0.83 2.77 -0.04
N MET A 42 0.85 3.31 -1.26
CA MET A 42 0.93 2.49 -2.46
C MET A 42 2.31 1.86 -2.70
N ASN A 43 3.38 2.58 -2.33
CA ASN A 43 4.75 2.11 -2.48
C ASN A 43 5.33 1.73 -1.11
N SER A 44 5.79 0.49 -0.98
CA SER A 44 6.35 -0.02 0.28
C SER A 44 7.55 0.78 0.80
N ALA A 45 8.34 1.42 -0.08
CA ALA A 45 9.48 2.24 0.31
C ALA A 45 9.09 3.49 1.11
N LEU A 46 7.87 4.01 0.92
CA LEU A 46 7.39 5.21 1.59
C LEU A 46 6.90 4.92 3.01
N VAL A 47 6.66 3.66 3.37
CA VAL A 47 6.14 3.27 4.68
C VAL A 47 7.09 3.68 5.81
N TYR A 48 8.39 3.39 5.67
CA TYR A 48 9.39 3.72 6.69
C TYR A 48 9.51 5.23 6.98
N PRO A 49 9.69 6.11 5.97
CA PRO A 49 9.78 7.54 6.25
C PRO A 49 8.44 8.13 6.73
N ILE A 50 7.29 7.58 6.32
CA ILE A 50 5.97 7.92 6.91
C ILE A 50 5.96 7.57 8.41
N MET A 51 6.31 6.34 8.79
CA MET A 51 6.36 5.93 10.19
C MET A 51 7.30 6.81 11.02
N LYS A 52 8.48 7.14 10.47
CA LYS A 52 9.44 8.06 11.10
C LYS A 52 8.84 9.45 11.33
N SER A 53 8.13 9.99 10.33
CA SER A 53 7.48 11.30 10.42
C SER A 53 6.32 11.33 11.41
N LEU A 54 5.48 10.29 11.42
CA LEU A 54 4.40 10.15 12.41
C LEU A 54 4.97 10.04 13.83
N GLY A 55 6.03 9.25 14.00
CA GLY A 55 6.74 9.10 15.28
C GLY A 55 7.34 10.40 15.80
N SER A 56 7.99 11.20 14.94
CA SER A 56 8.56 12.50 15.35
C SER A 56 7.50 13.51 15.80
N LYS A 57 6.27 13.36 15.30
CA LYS A 57 5.10 14.14 15.69
C LYS A 57 4.28 13.53 16.83
N LYS A 58 4.76 12.42 17.42
CA LYS A 58 4.08 11.67 18.49
C LYS A 58 2.68 11.16 18.10
N ILE A 59 2.47 10.89 16.81
CA ILE A 59 1.24 10.30 16.29
C ILE A 59 1.37 8.77 16.36
N ARG A 60 0.44 8.12 17.04
CA ARG A 60 0.47 6.68 17.32
C ARG A 60 -0.18 5.89 16.20
N ILE A 61 0.48 4.82 15.80
CA ILE A 61 -0.04 3.81 14.88
C ILE A 61 -0.30 2.55 15.72
N PRO A 62 -1.50 1.96 15.69
CA PRO A 62 -2.71 2.35 14.94
C PRO A 62 -3.63 3.35 15.65
N GLN A 63 -3.34 3.77 16.89
CA GLN A 63 -4.34 4.40 17.78
C GLN A 63 -4.83 5.77 17.30
N ASP A 64 -3.95 6.58 16.73
CA ASP A 64 -4.32 7.89 16.18
C ASP A 64 -4.57 7.79 14.67
N VAL A 65 -3.81 6.94 13.97
CA VAL A 65 -4.00 6.65 12.54
C VAL A 65 -3.58 5.23 12.20
N ALA A 66 -4.44 4.51 11.50
CA ALA A 66 -4.10 3.21 10.92
C ALA A 66 -3.17 3.39 9.72
N LEU A 67 -2.22 2.46 9.54
CA LEU A 67 -1.31 2.46 8.41
C LEU A 67 -1.41 1.11 7.69
N ILE A 68 -1.65 1.15 6.37
CA ILE A 68 -1.73 -0.02 5.51
C ILE A 68 -0.81 0.21 4.32
N SER A 69 -0.06 -0.80 3.90
CA SER A 69 0.69 -0.76 2.65
C SER A 69 0.00 -1.57 1.56
N TYR A 70 0.00 -1.06 0.34
CA TYR A 70 -0.45 -1.81 -0.84
C TYR A 70 0.59 -2.85 -1.31
N GLU A 71 1.82 -2.75 -0.84
CA GLU A 71 2.91 -3.66 -1.17
C GLU A 71 3.51 -4.23 0.11
N ASP A 72 3.50 -5.54 0.26
CA ASP A 72 4.27 -6.18 1.33
C ASP A 72 5.78 -6.07 1.04
N SER A 73 6.58 -5.89 2.09
CA SER A 73 8.03 -5.75 1.98
C SER A 73 8.73 -6.50 3.11
N THR A 74 9.97 -6.92 2.83
CA THR A 74 10.81 -7.53 3.86
C THR A 74 11.10 -6.49 4.93
N GLY A 75 10.94 -6.88 6.20
CA GLY A 75 11.14 -5.97 7.33
C GLY A 75 9.84 -5.48 7.98
N PHE A 76 8.69 -5.53 7.29
CA PHE A 76 7.41 -5.07 7.84
C PHE A 76 6.94 -5.84 9.07
N GLU A 77 7.41 -7.07 9.27
CA GLU A 77 7.15 -7.84 10.48
C GLU A 77 7.98 -7.37 11.69
N PHE A 78 9.10 -6.68 11.44
CA PHE A 78 10.03 -6.19 12.47
C PHE A 78 9.85 -4.70 12.79
N THR A 79 8.92 -4.01 12.11
CA THR A 79 8.58 -2.62 12.46
C THR A 79 7.75 -2.56 13.74
N PHE A 80 7.67 -1.38 14.35
CA PHE A 80 6.86 -1.15 15.55
C PHE A 80 5.87 0.01 15.30
N PRO A 81 4.57 -0.28 15.08
CA PRO A 81 3.96 -1.61 14.96
C PRO A 81 4.32 -2.34 13.64
N PRO A 82 4.20 -3.69 13.60
CA PRO A 82 4.30 -4.45 12.35
C PRO A 82 3.25 -4.02 11.33
N VAL A 83 3.66 -3.78 10.07
CA VAL A 83 2.83 -3.13 9.04
C VAL A 83 1.91 -4.11 8.31
N THR A 84 0.60 -3.89 8.36
CA THR A 84 -0.40 -4.59 7.54
C THR A 84 -0.19 -4.24 6.08
N ALA A 85 -0.15 -5.24 5.20
CA ALA A 85 0.12 -5.01 3.78
C ALA A 85 -0.63 -5.96 2.83
N LEU A 86 -0.87 -5.49 1.60
CA LEU A 86 -1.35 -6.34 0.52
C LEU A 86 -0.15 -7.03 -0.17
N LYS A 87 -0.08 -8.35 -0.04
CA LYS A 87 0.97 -9.16 -0.67
C LYS A 87 0.54 -9.60 -2.06
N ARG A 88 1.26 -9.10 -3.08
CA ARG A 88 1.08 -9.49 -4.47
C ARG A 88 1.84 -10.80 -4.76
N PRO A 89 1.23 -11.81 -5.41
CA PRO A 89 1.88 -13.06 -5.74
C PRO A 89 2.75 -12.92 -7.01
N LEU A 90 3.79 -12.07 -6.94
CA LEU A 90 4.64 -11.69 -8.07
C LEU A 90 5.30 -12.90 -8.75
N THR A 91 5.80 -13.87 -7.96
CA THR A 91 6.39 -15.10 -8.50
C THR A 91 5.38 -15.90 -9.32
N GLY A 92 4.15 -16.07 -8.80
CA GLY A 92 3.09 -16.76 -9.52
C GLY A 92 2.67 -16.03 -10.80
N LEU A 93 2.67 -14.69 -10.77
CA LEU A 93 2.42 -13.86 -11.94
C LEU A 93 3.50 -14.02 -13.01
N ALA A 94 4.78 -13.97 -12.61
CA ALA A 94 5.92 -14.13 -13.50
C ALA A 94 5.93 -15.51 -14.19
N ILE A 95 5.71 -16.58 -13.41
CA ILE A 95 5.64 -17.96 -13.95
C ILE A 95 4.50 -18.08 -14.96
N LYS A 96 3.30 -17.55 -14.64
CA LYS A 96 2.16 -17.61 -15.56
C LYS A 96 2.43 -16.79 -16.83
N ALA A 97 3.02 -15.61 -16.71
CA ALA A 97 3.37 -14.79 -17.87
C ALA A 97 4.37 -15.51 -18.78
N ALA A 98 5.44 -16.07 -18.22
CA ALA A 98 6.43 -16.85 -18.97
C ALA A 98 5.79 -18.06 -19.70
N ASN A 99 4.89 -18.79 -19.01
CA ASN A 99 4.19 -19.93 -19.60
C ASN A 99 3.25 -19.51 -20.74
N ILE A 100 2.60 -18.35 -20.65
CA ILE A 100 1.77 -17.82 -21.73
C ILE A 100 2.65 -17.49 -22.94
N ILE A 101 3.75 -16.74 -22.74
CA ILE A 101 4.69 -16.38 -23.81
C ILE A 101 5.24 -17.64 -24.49
N TRP A 102 5.67 -18.62 -23.69
CA TRP A 102 6.18 -19.89 -24.21
C TRP A 102 5.15 -20.66 -25.04
N ALA A 103 3.89 -20.69 -24.59
CA ALA A 103 2.81 -21.32 -25.33
C ALA A 103 2.52 -20.61 -26.66
N GLU A 104 2.61 -19.28 -26.71
CA GLU A 104 2.44 -18.51 -27.95
C GLU A 104 3.56 -18.79 -28.96
N ILE A 105 4.81 -18.85 -28.50
CA ILE A 105 5.97 -19.22 -29.34
C ILE A 105 5.79 -20.61 -29.93
N LYS A 106 5.42 -21.61 -29.10
CA LYS A 106 5.22 -22.99 -29.55
C LYS A 106 4.10 -23.12 -30.59
N ASN A 107 3.07 -22.27 -30.51
CA ASN A 107 1.96 -22.26 -31.45
C ASN A 107 2.18 -21.31 -32.64
N SER A 108 3.37 -20.73 -32.79
CA SER A 108 3.69 -19.74 -33.83
C SER A 108 2.67 -18.59 -33.89
N GLY A 109 2.18 -18.14 -32.73
CA GLY A 109 1.16 -17.08 -32.62
C GLY A 109 -0.25 -17.46 -33.10
N LYS A 110 -0.52 -18.75 -33.38
CA LYS A 110 -1.84 -19.25 -33.82
C LYS A 110 -2.79 -19.61 -32.67
N SER A 111 -2.52 -19.10 -31.47
CA SER A 111 -3.36 -19.33 -30.30
C SER A 111 -4.76 -18.71 -30.51
N LYS A 112 -5.81 -19.53 -30.43
CA LYS A 112 -7.18 -19.13 -30.79
C LYS A 112 -7.85 -18.18 -29.79
N PHE A 113 -7.32 -18.04 -28.57
CA PHE A 113 -7.99 -17.30 -27.50
C PHE A 113 -7.00 -16.42 -26.71
N ARG A 114 -7.40 -15.17 -26.46
CA ARG A 114 -6.69 -14.31 -25.50
C ARG A 114 -6.83 -14.92 -24.10
N ARG A 115 -5.71 -15.28 -23.48
CA ARG A 115 -5.69 -15.79 -22.10
C ARG A 115 -5.69 -14.62 -21.13
N GLN A 116 -6.79 -14.44 -20.40
CA GLN A 116 -6.83 -13.56 -19.23
C GLN A 116 -6.57 -14.38 -17.98
N VAL A 117 -5.61 -13.95 -17.16
CA VAL A 117 -5.26 -14.60 -15.90
C VAL A 117 -5.48 -13.61 -14.78
N SER A 118 -6.35 -13.97 -13.83
CA SER A 118 -6.45 -13.29 -12.54
C SER A 118 -5.71 -14.07 -11.47
N ILE A 119 -4.95 -13.37 -10.62
CA ILE A 119 -4.32 -13.96 -9.44
C ILE A 119 -4.67 -13.07 -8.26
N GLN A 120 -5.33 -13.66 -7.27
CA GLN A 120 -5.81 -12.92 -6.10
C GLN A 120 -4.62 -12.52 -5.21
N PRO A 121 -4.49 -11.25 -4.83
CA PRO A 121 -3.56 -10.86 -3.77
C PRO A 121 -4.06 -11.33 -2.41
N SER A 122 -3.15 -11.42 -1.43
CA SER A 122 -3.48 -11.77 -0.04
C SER A 122 -3.24 -10.59 0.89
N LEU A 123 -4.21 -10.26 1.74
CA LEU A 123 -4.01 -9.27 2.80
C LEU A 123 -3.26 -9.90 3.97
N VAL A 124 -2.06 -9.38 4.26
CA VAL A 124 -1.24 -9.80 5.40
C VAL A 124 -1.55 -8.86 6.57
N ILE A 125 -2.45 -9.29 7.45
CA ILE A 125 -2.90 -8.51 8.60
C ILE A 125 -1.82 -8.53 9.69
N ARG A 126 -1.41 -7.34 10.13
CA ARG A 126 -0.48 -7.11 11.24
C ARG A 126 -1.07 -6.05 12.18
N LYS A 127 -0.25 -5.41 13.03
CA LYS A 127 -0.74 -4.53 14.11
C LYS A 127 -0.95 -3.07 13.71
N SER A 128 -0.48 -2.63 12.54
CA SER A 128 -0.54 -1.22 12.13
C SER A 128 -1.93 -0.71 11.75
N CYS A 129 -2.93 -1.58 11.61
CA CYS A 129 -4.31 -1.18 11.31
C CYS A 129 -5.31 -1.59 12.42
N GLY A 130 -4.82 -1.80 13.64
CA GLY A 130 -5.62 -2.31 14.76
C GLY A 130 -5.68 -3.84 14.78
N THR A 131 -6.39 -4.37 15.77
CA THR A 131 -6.67 -5.81 15.92
C THR A 131 -8.17 -6.02 15.76
N LEU A 132 -8.57 -7.14 15.15
CA LEU A 132 -9.92 -7.69 15.28
C LEU A 132 -10.13 -8.23 16.70
#